data_AF-A0A1B1A3X6-F1
#
_entry.id   AF-A0A1B1A3X6-F1
#
_cell.length_a   1.000
_cell.length_b   1.000
_cell.length_c   1.000
_cell.angle_alpha   90.00
_cell.angle_beta   90.00
_cell.angle_gamma   90.00
#
_symmetry.space_group_name_H-M   'P 1'
#
loop_
_entity.id
_entity.type
_entity.pdbx_description
1 polymer ?
#
loop_
_entity_poly.entity_id
_entity_poly.type
_entity_poly.pdbx_seq_one_letter_code
_entity_poly.pdbx_strand_id
1 'polypeptide(L)'
;MVPTIKTLLSISLVASLPVAAAADPKPRNARPAPAGKVIATYSGKTDIWGQDCQGGIYFSPNNQARAWCSEQSENMAAGTWSVSADGTLCQDLTWFYPDGSGAGSSSSEPLCIQHVVNGWGVMYRSWPGDSEWWPVTSSNSSFKRGYVFQSDVNAAKNKLGL
;
A
#
# COMPACT_ATOMS: atom_id res chain seq x y z
N MET A 1 -32.39 -8.08 -62.86
CA MET A 1 -32.72 -7.52 -61.53
C MET A 1 -32.03 -8.40 -60.49
N VAL A 2 -30.98 -7.88 -59.84
CA VAL A 2 -30.25 -8.57 -58.75
C VAL A 2 -30.15 -7.57 -57.61
N PRO A 3 -30.60 -7.87 -56.38
CA PRO A 3 -30.54 -6.92 -55.28
C PRO A 3 -29.17 -6.97 -54.61
N THR A 4 -28.59 -5.79 -54.39
CA THR A 4 -27.31 -5.57 -53.72
C THR A 4 -27.53 -5.54 -52.21
N ILE A 5 -27.03 -6.53 -51.48
CA ILE A 5 -27.04 -6.56 -50.01
C ILE A 5 -25.85 -5.73 -49.50
N LYS A 6 -26.14 -4.57 -48.88
CA LYS A 6 -25.15 -3.76 -48.17
C LYS A 6 -25.00 -4.29 -46.74
N THR A 7 -23.95 -5.05 -46.48
CA THR A 7 -23.58 -5.48 -45.12
C THR A 7 -22.92 -4.32 -44.38
N LEU A 8 -23.64 -3.70 -43.44
CA LEU A 8 -23.07 -2.74 -42.49
C LEU A 8 -22.35 -3.53 -41.39
N LEU A 9 -21.02 -3.54 -41.40
CA LEU A 9 -20.22 -3.99 -40.26
C LEU A 9 -20.26 -2.92 -39.16
N SER A 10 -21.00 -3.20 -38.08
CA SER A 10 -20.88 -2.46 -36.83
C SER A 10 -19.59 -2.85 -36.11
N ILE A 11 -18.66 -1.90 -36.01
CA ILE A 11 -17.46 -2.02 -35.17
C ILE A 11 -17.85 -1.62 -33.75
N SER A 12 -18.06 -2.59 -32.88
CA SER A 12 -18.28 -2.37 -31.45
C SER A 12 -16.93 -2.14 -30.76
N LEU A 13 -16.60 -0.87 -30.49
CA LEU A 13 -15.43 -0.47 -29.72
C LEU A 13 -15.69 -0.73 -28.23
N VAL A 14 -15.18 -1.84 -27.68
CA VAL A 14 -15.26 -2.14 -26.25
C VAL A 14 -14.18 -1.35 -25.54
N ALA A 15 -14.52 -0.16 -25.05
CA ALA A 15 -13.66 0.62 -24.17
C ALA A 15 -13.60 -0.08 -22.80
N SER A 16 -12.46 -0.69 -22.47
CA SER A 16 -12.18 -1.21 -21.14
C SER A 16 -11.76 -0.05 -20.25
N LEU A 17 -12.69 0.46 -19.44
CA LEU A 17 -12.35 1.44 -18.40
C LEU A 17 -11.55 0.74 -17.29
N PRO A 18 -10.45 1.34 -16.79
CA PRO A 18 -9.75 0.82 -15.64
C PRO A 18 -10.69 0.87 -14.43
N VAL A 19 -10.99 -0.29 -13.84
CA VAL A 19 -11.71 -0.37 -12.57
C VAL A 19 -10.76 0.12 -11.49
N ALA A 20 -10.87 1.40 -11.13
CA ALA A 20 -10.27 1.92 -9.92
C ALA A 20 -10.80 1.10 -8.73
N ALA A 21 -9.91 0.71 -7.81
CA ALA A 21 -10.35 0.08 -6.58
C ALA A 21 -11.24 1.09 -5.83
N ALA A 22 -12.52 0.77 -5.68
CA ALA A 22 -13.47 1.60 -4.94
C ALA A 22 -13.40 1.23 -3.45
N ALA A 23 -13.58 2.23 -2.59
CA ALA A 23 -13.85 2.02 -1.17
C ALA A 23 -15.16 1.24 -1.01
N ASP A 24 -15.14 0.12 -0.30
CA ASP A 24 -16.34 -0.65 0.03
C ASP A 24 -16.69 -0.44 1.52
N PRO A 25 -17.98 -0.48 1.90
CA PRO A 25 -18.34 -0.72 3.31
C PRO A 25 -17.75 -2.06 3.75
N LYS A 26 -17.56 -2.25 5.07
CA LYS A 26 -17.01 -3.51 5.62
C LYS A 26 -17.70 -4.71 4.97
N PRO A 27 -16.94 -5.65 4.37
CA PRO A 27 -17.56 -6.76 3.66
C PRO A 27 -18.51 -7.57 4.57
N ARG A 28 -19.68 -7.96 4.05
CA ARG A 28 -20.64 -8.75 4.82
C ARG A 28 -20.00 -10.06 5.30
N ASN A 29 -20.26 -10.43 6.54
CA ASN A 29 -19.71 -11.62 7.21
C ASN A 29 -18.17 -11.67 7.25
N ALA A 30 -17.50 -10.51 7.16
CA ALA A 30 -16.07 -10.43 7.27
C ALA A 30 -15.59 -10.87 8.67
N ARG A 31 -14.48 -11.61 8.68
CA ARG A 31 -13.83 -12.08 9.91
C ARG A 31 -12.41 -11.50 9.98
N PRO A 32 -11.81 -11.39 11.18
CA PRO A 32 -10.39 -11.07 11.31
C PRO A 32 -9.52 -11.86 10.32
N ALA A 33 -8.61 -11.18 9.64
CA ALA A 33 -7.68 -11.86 8.74
C ALA A 33 -6.68 -12.70 9.57
N PRO A 34 -6.36 -13.94 9.18
CA PRO A 34 -5.32 -14.70 9.87
C PRO A 34 -3.98 -13.96 9.82
N ALA A 35 -3.30 -13.81 10.96
CA ALA A 35 -2.04 -13.06 11.05
C ALA A 35 -1.00 -13.52 10.02
N GLY A 36 -0.85 -14.83 9.82
CA GLY A 36 0.07 -15.38 8.80
C GLY A 36 -0.26 -14.96 7.37
N LYS A 37 -1.54 -14.73 7.05
CA LYS A 37 -1.97 -14.22 5.74
C LYS A 37 -1.54 -12.77 5.57
N VAL A 38 -1.75 -11.93 6.59
CA VAL A 38 -1.31 -10.53 6.58
C VAL A 38 0.22 -10.46 6.45
N ILE A 39 0.97 -11.24 7.24
CA ILE A 39 2.44 -11.32 7.14
C ILE A 39 2.88 -11.70 5.72
N ALA A 40 2.29 -12.75 5.13
CA ALA A 40 2.63 -13.19 3.78
C ALA A 40 2.30 -12.14 2.70
N THR A 41 1.28 -11.32 2.92
CA THR A 41 0.92 -10.21 2.03
C THR A 41 1.95 -9.08 2.10
N TYR A 42 2.44 -8.71 3.29
CA TYR A 42 3.30 -7.54 3.47
C TYR A 42 4.80 -7.84 3.39
N SER A 43 5.24 -8.95 3.98
CA SER A 43 6.66 -9.30 4.12
C SER A 43 7.39 -9.35 2.77
N GLY A 44 8.53 -8.64 2.72
CA GLY A 44 9.39 -8.52 1.54
C GLY A 44 8.80 -7.67 0.42
N LYS A 45 7.84 -6.79 0.72
CA LYS A 45 7.18 -5.93 -0.28
C LYS A 45 7.13 -4.47 0.18
N THR A 46 7.06 -3.59 -0.81
CA THR A 46 6.74 -2.17 -0.63
C THR A 46 5.26 -1.94 -0.94
N ASP A 47 4.53 -1.32 -0.01
CA ASP A 47 3.21 -0.74 -0.27
C ASP A 47 3.41 0.65 -0.87
N ILE A 48 3.06 0.82 -2.14
CA ILE A 48 3.21 2.09 -2.86
C ILE A 48 2.08 3.03 -2.47
N TRP A 49 2.43 4.23 -2.03
CA TRP A 49 1.47 5.28 -1.76
C TRP A 49 1.03 5.94 -3.08
N GLY A 50 -0.24 6.32 -3.16
CA GLY A 50 -0.90 6.80 -4.38
C GLY A 50 -0.53 8.25 -4.76
N GLN A 51 -1.47 8.95 -5.41
CA GLN A 51 -1.24 10.21 -6.13
C GLN A 51 -0.52 11.33 -5.36
N ASP A 52 -0.62 11.34 -4.02
CA ASP A 52 -0.07 12.39 -3.18
C ASP A 52 1.39 12.15 -2.79
N CYS A 53 1.96 11.00 -3.14
CA CYS A 53 3.33 10.69 -2.82
C CYS A 53 3.85 9.58 -3.74
N GLN A 54 4.82 9.87 -4.62
CA GLN A 54 5.52 8.85 -5.40
C GLN A 54 6.51 8.09 -4.51
N GLY A 55 5.99 7.44 -3.48
CA GLY A 55 6.73 6.85 -2.38
C GLY A 55 6.03 5.61 -1.86
N GLY A 56 6.41 5.20 -0.65
CA GLY A 56 5.83 4.01 -0.05
C GLY A 56 6.60 3.53 1.16
N ILE A 57 6.11 2.44 1.72
CA ILE A 57 6.69 1.78 2.88
C ILE A 57 7.07 0.34 2.56
N TYR A 58 8.33 0.00 2.79
CA TYR A 58 8.86 -1.35 2.69
C TYR A 58 8.76 -2.09 4.02
N PHE A 59 8.19 -3.29 3.98
CA PHE A 59 8.05 -4.19 5.11
C PHE A 59 9.03 -5.35 4.97
N SER A 60 10.17 -5.24 5.67
CA SER A 60 11.21 -6.26 5.62
C SER A 60 10.78 -7.55 6.34
N PRO A 61 11.22 -8.74 5.89
CA PRO A 61 10.94 -10.01 6.56
C PRO A 61 11.46 -10.11 8.01
N ASN A 62 12.37 -9.23 8.42
CA ASN A 62 12.90 -9.16 9.79
C ASN A 62 12.17 -8.14 10.68
N ASN A 63 10.90 -7.84 10.37
CA ASN A 63 10.04 -6.89 11.10
C ASN A 63 10.51 -5.43 11.07
N GLN A 64 11.47 -5.07 10.22
CA GLN A 64 11.85 -3.67 10.01
C GLN A 64 10.97 -3.02 8.94
N ALA A 65 10.66 -1.74 9.14
CA ALA A 65 9.93 -0.93 8.19
C ALA A 65 10.76 0.29 7.77
N ARG A 66 10.66 0.67 6.50
CA ARG A 66 11.30 1.86 5.96
C ARG A 66 10.36 2.57 5.01
N ALA A 67 10.20 3.87 5.16
CA ALA A 67 9.35 4.65 4.27
C ALA A 67 10.06 5.87 3.70
N TRP A 68 9.61 6.29 2.54
CA TRP A 68 10.12 7.46 1.84
C TRP A 68 9.03 8.06 0.97
N CYS A 69 9.11 9.38 0.75
CA CYS A 69 8.19 10.12 -0.08
C CYS A 69 8.92 11.11 -1.00
N SER A 70 8.57 11.14 -2.28
CA SER A 70 9.18 12.05 -3.25
C SER A 70 8.96 13.52 -2.92
N GLU A 71 7.78 13.88 -2.39
CA GLU A 71 7.46 15.27 -2.02
C GLU A 71 8.32 15.79 -0.86
N GLN A 72 8.83 14.87 -0.04
CA GLN A 72 9.75 15.13 1.06
C GLN A 72 10.98 14.24 0.90
N SER A 73 11.62 14.33 -0.27
CA SER A 73 12.68 13.40 -0.70
C SER A 73 13.90 13.32 0.22
N GLU A 74 14.11 14.34 1.06
CA GLU A 74 15.18 14.41 2.05
C GLU A 74 14.82 13.73 3.38
N ASN A 75 13.53 13.42 3.56
CA ASN A 75 13.01 12.78 4.75
C ASN A 75 12.94 11.27 4.53
N MET A 76 13.12 10.52 5.61
CA MET A 76 12.88 9.08 5.61
C MET A 76 12.28 8.62 6.91
N ALA A 77 11.49 7.55 6.88
CA ALA A 77 11.04 6.88 8.08
C ALA A 77 11.79 5.57 8.29
N ALA A 78 12.12 5.25 9.54
CA ALA A 78 12.62 3.94 9.93
C ALA A 78 11.98 3.47 11.23
N GLY A 79 11.73 2.18 11.32
CA GLY A 79 11.21 1.56 12.53
C GLY A 79 10.85 0.11 12.30
N THR A 80 9.74 -0.32 12.89
CA THR A 80 9.31 -1.72 12.88
C THR A 80 7.85 -1.88 12.47
N TRP A 81 7.49 -3.12 12.14
CA TRP A 81 6.11 -3.51 11.93
C TRP A 81 5.84 -4.87 12.58
N SER A 82 4.58 -5.11 12.94
CA SER A 82 4.12 -6.37 13.51
C SER A 82 2.68 -6.64 13.12
N VAL A 83 2.23 -7.88 13.31
CA VAL A 83 0.84 -8.29 13.09
C VAL A 83 0.34 -9.02 14.33
N SER A 84 -0.76 -8.55 14.92
CA SER A 84 -1.42 -9.18 16.06
C SER A 84 -2.32 -10.35 15.63
N ALA A 85 -2.75 -11.15 16.61
CA ALA A 85 -3.55 -12.36 16.36
C ALA A 85 -4.91 -12.10 15.68
N ASP A 86 -5.47 -10.90 15.86
CA ASP A 86 -6.70 -10.42 15.22
C ASP A 86 -6.47 -9.87 13.80
N GLY A 87 -5.26 -9.97 13.26
CA GLY A 87 -4.92 -9.52 11.92
C GLY A 87 -4.67 -8.03 11.80
N THR A 88 -4.51 -7.30 12.90
CA THR A 88 -4.12 -5.89 12.85
C THR A 88 -2.62 -5.77 12.58
N LEU A 89 -2.23 -5.02 11.55
CA LEU A 89 -0.84 -4.67 11.27
C LEU A 89 -0.53 -3.31 11.89
N CYS A 90 0.43 -3.26 12.82
CA CYS A 90 0.90 -2.00 13.41
C CYS A 90 2.30 -1.67 12.90
N GLN A 91 2.48 -0.43 12.46
CA GLN A 91 3.79 0.15 12.17
C GLN A 91 4.16 1.19 13.23
N ASP A 92 5.39 1.13 13.70
CA ASP A 92 5.99 2.10 14.61
C ASP A 92 7.20 2.71 13.89
N LEU A 93 7.13 4.01 13.61
CA LEU A 93 8.04 4.71 12.70
C LEU A 93 8.54 6.01 13.33
N THR A 94 9.85 6.21 13.26
CA THR A 94 10.48 7.51 13.47
C THR A 94 10.79 8.14 12.11
N TRP A 95 10.32 9.36 11.90
CA TRP A 95 10.68 10.19 10.75
C TRP A 95 11.94 10.96 11.05
N PHE A 96 12.87 10.96 10.11
CA PHE A 96 14.10 11.72 10.13
C PHE A 96 14.04 12.76 9.01
N TYR A 97 14.47 13.98 9.33
CA TYR A 97 14.39 15.14 8.44
C TYR A 97 15.57 16.07 8.67
N PRO A 98 15.93 16.93 7.70
CA PRO A 98 17.00 17.90 7.87
C PRO A 98 16.70 18.86 9.03
N ASP A 99 17.67 19.05 9.93
CA ASP A 99 17.61 20.03 11.01
C ASP A 99 18.97 20.74 11.15
N GLY A 100 19.06 21.92 10.54
CA GLY A 100 20.30 22.69 10.46
C GLY A 100 21.44 21.90 9.80
N SER A 101 22.44 21.54 10.59
CA SER A 101 23.62 20.79 10.12
C SER A 101 23.54 19.28 10.35
N GLY A 102 22.43 18.78 10.91
CA GLY A 102 22.23 17.37 11.22
C GLY A 102 20.81 16.90 10.88
N ALA A 103 20.42 15.79 11.51
CA ALA A 103 19.09 15.21 11.37
C ALA A 103 18.26 15.50 12.63
N GLY A 104 17.08 16.09 12.42
CA GLY A 104 16.00 16.04 13.39
C GLY A 104 15.27 14.70 13.30
N SER A 105 14.50 14.37 14.33
CA SER A 105 13.63 13.21 14.30
C SER A 105 12.34 13.41 15.09
N SER A 106 11.26 12.79 14.63
CA SER A 106 9.98 12.75 15.32
C SER A 106 9.39 11.34 15.25
N SER A 107 8.99 10.81 16.40
CA SER A 107 8.26 9.54 16.45
C SER A 107 6.81 9.76 16.04
N SER A 108 6.30 8.88 15.19
CA SER A 108 4.88 8.82 14.87
C SER A 108 4.16 8.02 15.95
N GLU A 109 2.91 8.36 16.23
CA GLU A 109 2.02 7.39 16.89
C GLU A 109 1.94 6.11 16.04
N PRO A 110 1.91 4.91 16.66
CA PRO A 110 1.79 3.68 15.90
C PRO A 110 0.53 3.66 15.03
N LEU A 111 0.69 3.40 13.73
CA LEU A 111 -0.44 3.25 12.82
C LEU A 111 -0.83 1.78 12.75
N CYS A 112 -2.00 1.45 13.30
CA CYS A 112 -2.52 0.08 13.36
C CYS A 112 -3.67 -0.13 12.37
N ILE A 113 -3.38 -0.78 11.25
CA ILE A 113 -4.30 -1.03 10.15
C ILE A 113 -5.00 -2.37 10.39
N GLN A 114 -6.33 -2.38 10.41
CA GLN A 114 -7.09 -3.62 10.60
C GLN A 114 -7.24 -4.37 9.28
N HIS A 115 -7.15 -5.70 9.34
CA HIS A 115 -7.42 -6.57 8.19
C HIS A 115 -8.53 -7.56 8.45
N VAL A 116 -9.40 -7.72 7.46
CA VAL A 116 -10.46 -8.73 7.47
C VAL A 116 -10.46 -9.53 6.18
N VAL A 117 -11.03 -10.73 6.24
CA VAL A 117 -11.29 -11.57 5.07
C VAL A 117 -12.78 -11.78 4.89
N ASN A 118 -13.25 -11.67 3.65
CA ASN A 118 -14.64 -12.01 3.32
C ASN A 118 -14.80 -13.54 3.11
N GLY A 119 -16.03 -14.00 2.83
CA GLY A 119 -16.34 -15.41 2.60
C GLY A 119 -15.62 -16.05 1.40
N TRP A 120 -15.12 -15.24 0.46
CA TRP A 120 -14.33 -15.65 -0.70
C TRP A 120 -12.81 -15.63 -0.43
N GLY A 121 -12.41 -15.25 0.79
CA GLY A 121 -11.01 -15.13 1.18
C GLY A 121 -10.30 -13.88 0.65
N VAL A 122 -11.00 -12.92 0.06
CA VAL A 122 -10.40 -11.62 -0.31
C VAL A 122 -10.11 -10.84 0.96
N MET A 123 -8.88 -10.35 1.09
CA MET A 123 -8.45 -9.56 2.25
C MET A 123 -8.70 -8.09 1.99
N TYR A 124 -9.29 -7.42 2.98
CA TYR A 124 -9.53 -5.98 3.00
C TYR A 124 -8.80 -5.36 4.17
N ARG A 125 -8.45 -4.08 4.04
CA ARG A 125 -7.84 -3.28 5.11
C ARG A 125 -8.64 -2.02 5.37
N SER A 126 -8.55 -1.52 6.60
CA SER A 126 -9.13 -0.23 7.01
C SER A 126 -8.20 0.45 8.01
N TRP A 127 -8.07 1.77 7.92
CA TRP A 127 -7.22 2.57 8.80
C TRP A 127 -8.00 3.02 10.05
N PRO A 128 -7.31 3.33 11.17
CA PRO A 128 -7.97 3.86 12.36
C PRO A 128 -8.83 5.08 12.06
N GLY A 129 -10.11 5.03 12.44
CA GLY A 129 -11.06 6.12 12.22
C GLY A 129 -11.80 6.06 10.87
N ASP A 130 -11.35 5.25 9.91
CA ASP A 130 -12.01 5.10 8.63
C ASP A 130 -13.24 4.19 8.74
N SER A 131 -14.29 4.52 7.98
CA SER A 131 -15.44 3.64 7.77
C SER A 131 -15.25 2.72 6.55
N GLU A 132 -14.26 3.03 5.72
CA GLU A 132 -14.01 2.42 4.42
C GLU A 132 -13.06 1.22 4.51
N TRP A 133 -13.29 0.25 3.62
CA TRP A 133 -12.51 -0.97 3.51
C TRP A 133 -11.98 -1.16 2.09
N TRP A 134 -10.68 -1.38 1.99
CA TRP A 134 -9.96 -1.40 0.72
C TRP A 134 -9.38 -2.78 0.45
N PRO A 135 -9.59 -3.36 -0.75
CA PRO A 135 -9.06 -4.68 -1.07
C PRO A 135 -7.53 -4.66 -1.17
N VAL A 136 -6.87 -5.60 -0.50
CA VAL A 136 -5.40 -5.71 -0.46
C VAL A 136 -4.86 -6.62 -1.58
N THR A 137 -5.63 -7.63 -1.97
CA THR A 137 -5.20 -8.69 -2.90
C THR A 137 -5.80 -8.59 -4.31
N SER A 138 -6.16 -7.39 -4.77
CA SER A 138 -6.70 -7.20 -6.13
C SER A 138 -5.58 -7.15 -7.18
N SER A 139 -5.90 -7.34 -8.46
CA SER A 139 -4.97 -7.20 -9.59
C SER A 139 -4.31 -5.82 -9.69
N ASN A 140 -4.86 -4.82 -8.99
CA ASN A 140 -4.36 -3.46 -8.89
C ASN A 140 -3.72 -3.16 -7.52
N SER A 141 -3.19 -4.18 -6.82
CA SER A 141 -2.59 -3.96 -5.50
C SER A 141 -1.43 -2.96 -5.58
N SER A 142 -1.38 -2.04 -4.61
CA SER A 142 -0.24 -1.12 -4.40
C SER A 142 1.06 -1.85 -4.03
N PHE A 143 1.01 -3.14 -3.72
CA PHE A 143 2.19 -3.90 -3.31
C PHE A 143 3.10 -4.24 -4.48
N LYS A 144 4.39 -3.94 -4.32
CA LYS A 144 5.48 -4.35 -5.21
C LYS A 144 6.48 -5.19 -4.44
N ARG A 145 7.01 -6.24 -5.07
CA ARG A 145 8.05 -7.07 -4.44
C ARG A 145 9.36 -6.30 -4.30
N GLY A 146 10.07 -6.55 -3.20
CA GLY A 146 11.37 -5.95 -2.92
C GLY A 146 11.26 -4.57 -2.26
N TYR A 147 12.42 -3.98 -1.98
CA TYR A 147 12.55 -2.67 -1.37
C TYR A 147 12.66 -1.60 -2.45
N VAL A 148 11.52 -1.16 -2.98
CA VAL A 148 11.44 -0.33 -4.20
C VAL A 148 12.24 0.97 -4.09
N PHE A 149 12.12 1.68 -2.96
CA PHE A 149 12.77 2.97 -2.72
C PHE A 149 14.08 2.85 -1.91
N GLN A 150 14.80 1.73 -2.03
CA GLN A 150 16.03 1.51 -1.26
C GLN A 150 17.10 2.57 -1.56
N SER A 151 17.27 2.93 -2.83
CA SER A 151 18.22 3.97 -3.25
C SER A 151 17.88 5.33 -2.65
N ASP A 152 16.60 5.70 -2.68
CA ASP A 152 16.14 7.00 -2.21
C ASP A 152 16.25 7.12 -0.69
N VAL A 153 15.88 6.06 0.03
CA VAL A 153 16.11 5.98 1.48
C VAL A 153 17.59 6.08 1.81
N ASN A 154 18.47 5.37 1.10
CA ASN A 154 19.91 5.47 1.33
C ASN A 154 20.45 6.87 1.02
N ALA A 155 19.94 7.54 -0.02
CA ALA A 155 20.32 8.91 -0.35
C ALA A 155 19.88 9.89 0.74
N ALA A 156 18.63 9.81 1.20
CA ALA A 156 18.11 10.60 2.32
C ALA A 156 18.94 10.35 3.59
N LYS A 157 19.17 9.07 3.93
CA LYS A 157 19.99 8.65 5.07
C LYS A 157 21.39 9.28 5.04
N ASN A 158 22.08 9.19 3.91
CA ASN A 158 23.42 9.77 3.74
C ASN A 158 23.41 11.29 3.88
N LYS A 159 22.39 11.96 3.32
CA LYS A 159 22.23 13.43 3.43
C LYS A 159 22.00 13.87 4.88
N LEU A 160 21.28 13.05 5.64
CA LEU A 160 21.00 13.24 7.06
C LEU A 160 22.18 12.88 7.97
N GLY A 161 23.24 12.24 7.43
CA GLY A 161 24.40 11.79 8.20
C GLY A 161 24.12 10.60 9.13
N LEU A 162 23.15 9.75 8.77
CA LEU A 162 22.71 8.57 9.53
C LEU A 162 23.35 7.26 9.02
#